data_AF-A0A0A8X355-F1
#
_entry.id   AF-A0A0A8X355-F1
#
_cell.length_a   1.000
_cell.length_b   1.000
_cell.length_c   1.000
_cell.angle_alpha   90.00
_cell.angle_beta   90.00
_cell.angle_gamma   90.00
#
_symmetry.space_group_name_H-M   'P 1'
#
loop_
_entity.id
_entity.type
_entity.pdbx_description
1 polymer ?
#
loop_
_entity_poly.entity_id
_entity_poly.type
_entity_poly.pdbx_seq_one_letter_code
_entity_poly.pdbx_strand_id
1 'polypeptide(L)' 'MKIYVHGQGIILAGKVWEIRHALREYGKKHELVKDWVETVNQPVRRPE' A
#
# COMPACT_ATOMS: atom_id res chain seq x y z
N MET A 1 -7.38 7.08 8.32
CA MET A 1 -7.28 5.91 7.42
C MET A 1 -6.33 4.84 7.98
N LYS A 2 -6.68 3.55 7.90
CA LYS A 2 -5.80 2.40 8.21
C LYS A 2 -5.55 1.59 6.92
N ILE A 3 -4.30 1.22 6.67
CA ILE A 3 -3.92 0.39 5.52
C ILE A 3 -3.36 -0.92 6.07
N TYR A 4 -3.95 -2.04 5.67
CA TYR A 4 -3.44 -3.37 5.96
C TYR A 4 -2.90 -3.94 4.66
N VAL A 5 -1.59 -4.17 4.61
CA VAL A 5 -0.96 -4.83 3.46
C VAL A 5 -0.73 -6.29 3.84
N HIS A 6 -1.33 -7.20 3.09
CA HIS A 6 -1.09 -8.63 3.16
C HIS A 6 -0.28 -9.06 1.93
N GLY A 7 0.41 -10.19 1.99
CA GLY A 7 1.20 -10.70 0.86
C GLY A 7 0.39 -10.98 -0.42
N GLN A 8 -0.95 -11.06 -0.31
CA GLN A 8 -1.86 -11.30 -1.43
C GLN A 8 -2.66 -10.06 -1.87
N GLY A 9 -2.54 -8.92 -1.19
CA GLY A 9 -3.34 -7.73 -1.50
C GLY A 9 -3.36 -6.65 -0.40
N ILE A 10 -4.19 -5.63 -0.59
CA ILE A 10 -4.21 -4.43 0.25
C ILE A 10 -5.65 -4.13 0.69
N ILE A 11 -5.84 -3.90 1.99
CA ILE A 11 -7.12 -3.53 2.58
C ILE A 11 -7.00 -2.11 3.14
N LEU A 12 -7.82 -1.19 2.61
CA LEU A 12 -7.89 0.20 3.07
C LEU A 12 -9.19 0.39 3.87
N ALA A 13 -9.07 0.74 5.14
CA ALA A 13 -10.22 1.01 6.02
C ALA A 13 -10.23 2.48 6.47
N GLY A 14 -11.29 3.21 6.16
CA GLY A 14 -11.40 4.63 6.49
C GLY A 14 -12.52 5.35 5.74
N LYS A 15 -12.49 6.69 5.73
CA LYS A 15 -13.46 7.48 4.98
C LYS A 15 -13.23 7.31 3.48
N VAL A 16 -14.31 7.22 2.71
CA VAL A 16 -14.28 6.97 1.26
C VAL A 16 -13.36 7.94 0.51
N TRP A 17 -13.36 9.22 0.89
CA TRP A 17 -12.53 10.23 0.23
C TRP A 17 -11.04 10.07 0.56
N GLU A 18 -10.68 9.66 1.78
CA GLU A 18 -9.29 9.37 2.15
C GLU A 18 -8.77 8.19 1.32
N ILE A 19 -9.59 7.14 1.18
CA ILE A 19 -9.25 5.94 0.38
C ILE A 19 -9.06 6.33 -1.09
N ARG A 20 -9.96 7.13 -1.66
CA ARG A 20 -9.84 7.62 -3.05
C ARG A 20 -8.58 8.46 -3.26
N HIS A 21 -8.22 9.30 -2.29
CA HIS A 21 -7.00 10.10 -2.36
C HIS A 21 -5.76 9.20 -2.34
N ALA A 22 -5.70 8.28 -1.38
CA ALA A 22 -4.59 7.34 -1.26
C ALA A 22 -4.43 6.48 -2.53
N LEU A 23 -5.51 5.90 -3.06
CA LEU A 23 -5.46 5.11 -4.29
C LEU A 23 -4.95 5.93 -5.50
N ARG A 24 -5.32 7.21 -5.60
CA ARG A 24 -4.80 8.11 -6.64
C ARG A 24 -3.32 8.39 -6.48
N GLU A 25 -2.83 8.55 -5.25
CA GLU A 25 -1.41 8.79 -5.00
C GLU A 25 -0.55 7.56 -5.22
N TYR A 26 -0.99 6.40 -4.72
CA TYR A 26 -0.26 5.13 -4.90
C TYR A 26 -0.35 4.63 -6.34
N GLY A 27 -1.46 4.85 -7.05
CA GLY A 27 -1.57 4.54 -8.48
C GLY A 27 -0.65 5.36 -9.38
N LYS A 28 -0.09 6.47 -8.91
CA LYS A 28 0.98 7.19 -9.62
C LYS A 28 2.37 6.61 -9.36
N LYS A 29 2.54 5.90 -8.24
CA LYS A 29 3.84 5.37 -7.78
C LYS A 29 4.02 3.90 -8.11
N HIS A 30 2.92 3.16 -8.23
CA HIS A 30 2.89 1.73 -8.51
C HIS A 30 1.87 1.47 -9.62
N GLU A 31 2.33 0.84 -10.71
CA GLU A 31 1.46 0.46 -11.83
C GLU A 31 0.58 -0.74 -11.46
N LEU A 32 1.13 -1.69 -10.70
CA LEU A 32 0.43 -2.87 -10.25
C LEU A 32 0.29 -2.91 -8.72
N VAL A 33 -0.80 -3.52 -8.26
CA VAL A 33 -1.01 -3.82 -6.83
C VAL A 33 0.11 -4.72 -6.30
N LYS A 34 0.68 -5.58 -7.14
CA LYS A 34 1.80 -6.45 -6.78
C LYS A 34 3.05 -5.63 -6.37
N ASP A 35 3.44 -4.65 -7.18
CA ASP A 35 4.57 -3.76 -6.88
C ASP A 35 4.36 -2.98 -5.58
N TRP A 36 3.11 -2.58 -5.32
CA TRP A 36 2.75 -1.89 -4.10
C TRP A 36 2.88 -2.81 -2.87
N VAL A 37 2.39 -4.04 -2.96
CA VAL A 37 2.53 -5.06 -1.90
C VAL A 37 4.00 -5.40 -1.66
N GLU A 38 4.82 -5.54 -2.70
CA GLU A 38 6.25 -5.82 -2.62
C GLU A 38 7.03 -4.65 -2.00
N THR A 39 6.68 -3.41 -2.33
CA THR A 39 7.32 -2.21 -1.75
C THR A 39 7.08 -2.12 -0.25
N VAL A 40 5.87 -2.43 0.22
CA VAL A 40 5.53 -2.35 1.65
C VAL A 40 5.99 -3.58 2.43
N ASN A 41 6.00 -4.76 1.80
CA ASN A 41 6.50 -5.99 2.41
C ASN A 41 8.02 -6.13 2.35
N GLN A 42 8.78 -5.17 1.81
CA GLN A 42 10.22 -5.21 2.01
C GLN A 42 10.50 -5.12 3.52
N PRO A 43 11.00 -6.19 4.16
CA PRO A 43 11.45 -6.07 5.53
C PRO A 43 12.57 -5.04 5.48
N VAL A 44 12.42 -3.97 6.26
CA VAL A 44 13.51 -3.05 6.57
C VAL A 44 14.70 -3.93 6.91
N ARG A 45 15.67 -4.03 5.98
CA ARG A 45 16.95 -4.68 6.24
C ARG A 45 17.60 -3.81 7.30
N ARG A 46 17.34 -4.16 8.56
CA ARG A 46 18.04 -3.61 9.71
C ARG A 46 19.51 -3.97 9.50
N PRO A 47 20.41 -3.00 9.26
CA PRO A 47 21.82 -3.30 9.35
C PRO A 47 22.11 -3.68 10.81
N GLU A 48 22.79 -4.81 10.98
CA GLU A 48 23.26 -5.34 12.26
C GLU A 48 24.38 -4.47 12.83
#